data_AF-A0A1H6E694-F1
#
_entry.id   AF-A0A1H6E694-F1
#
_cell.length_a   1.000
_cell.length_b   1.000
_cell.length_c   1.000
_cell.angle_alpha   90.00
_cell.angle_beta   90.00
_cell.angle_gamma   90.00
#
_symmetry.space_group_name_H-M   'P 1'
#
loop_
_entity.id
_entity.type
_entity.pdbx_description
1 polymer ?
#
loop_
_entity_poly.entity_id
_entity_poly.type
_entity_poly.pdbx_seq_one_letter_code
_entity_poly.pdbx_strand_id
1 'polypeptide(L)' 'MTRTPGTATQKLRGASGPDELWTVEDLSGFLKKPTSWVYENYRELFPYYRMGQAVRFDPEEIRAVLRQRYRFEK' A
#
# COMPACT_ATOMS: atom_id res chain seq x y z
N MET A 1 11.60 14.98 -22.89
CA MET A 1 11.84 13.61 -22.38
C MET A 1 11.03 13.47 -21.09
N THR A 2 10.13 12.48 -21.07
CA THR A 2 9.17 12.06 -20.01
C THR A 2 8.45 13.13 -19.20
N ARG A 3 7.20 13.43 -19.59
CA ARG A 3 6.21 14.11 -18.73
C ARG A 3 5.87 13.14 -17.59
N THR A 4 6.33 13.40 -16.39
CA THR A 4 5.83 12.74 -15.18
C THR A 4 4.39 13.19 -14.98
N PRO A 5 3.37 12.32 -15.00
CA PRO A 5 2.04 12.73 -14.55
C PRO A 5 2.11 12.94 -13.03
N GLY A 6 2.18 14.20 -12.62
CA GLY A 6 1.83 14.62 -11.27
C GLY A 6 0.33 14.37 -11.08
N THR A 7 -0.02 13.17 -10.65
CA THR A 7 -1.39 12.82 -10.28
C THR A 7 -1.58 13.14 -8.80
N ALA A 8 -2.44 14.15 -8.58
CA ALA A 8 -3.31 14.35 -7.43
C ALA A 8 -2.65 14.27 -6.04
N THR A 9 -2.48 15.38 -5.34
CA THR A 9 -3.50 15.89 -4.41
C THR A 9 -4.24 14.79 -3.66
N GLN A 10 -3.71 14.37 -2.52
CA GLN A 10 -4.56 13.96 -1.41
C GLN A 10 -4.07 14.63 -0.13
N LYS A 11 -4.32 15.93 -0.09
CA LYS A 11 -4.30 16.73 1.12
C LYS A 11 -5.53 16.36 1.95
N LEU A 12 -5.46 15.32 2.79
CA LEU A 12 -6.34 15.17 3.95
C LEU A 12 -5.54 14.60 5.11
N ARG A 13 -5.34 15.46 6.11
CA ARG A 13 -5.05 15.02 7.49
C ARG A 13 -6.27 14.23 7.97
N GLY A 14 -6.06 13.14 8.67
CA GLY A 14 -7.14 12.50 9.41
C GLY A 14 -6.69 11.16 9.94
N ALA A 15 -6.74 11.00 11.26
CA ALA A 15 -6.40 9.80 11.99
C ALA A 15 -6.90 8.52 11.29
N SER A 16 -5.97 7.59 11.03
CA SER A 16 -6.30 6.19 10.79
C SER A 16 -7.06 5.69 12.02
N GLY A 17 -8.39 5.72 11.91
CA GLY A 17 -9.25 4.96 12.80
C GLY A 17 -8.94 3.47 12.61
N PRO A 18 -9.21 2.62 13.60
CA PRO A 18 -8.84 1.20 13.60
C PRO A 18 -9.51 0.35 12.49
N ASP A 19 -10.29 0.96 11.59
CA ASP A 19 -11.07 0.31 10.54
C ASP A 19 -10.70 0.82 9.11
N GLU A 20 -9.66 1.66 8.98
CA GLU A 20 -9.37 2.30 7.70
C GLU A 20 -8.41 1.49 6.81
N LEU A 21 -8.93 1.04 5.66
CA LEU A 21 -8.14 0.37 4.62
C LEU A 21 -7.09 1.31 4.01
N TRP A 22 -5.84 0.87 4.06
CA TRP A 22 -4.67 1.56 3.52
C TRP A 22 -4.73 1.76 2.02
N THR A 23 -4.15 2.87 1.56
CA THR A 23 -3.90 3.13 0.13
C THR A 23 -2.49 2.68 -0.26
N VAL A 24 -2.17 2.75 -1.55
CA VAL A 24 -0.80 2.52 -2.06
C VAL A 24 0.22 3.46 -1.39
N GLU A 25 -0.18 4.70 -1.08
CA GLU A 25 0.69 5.67 -0.42
C GLU A 25 0.97 5.30 1.03
N ASP A 26 -0.05 4.86 1.76
CA ASP A 26 0.12 4.40 3.14
C ASP A 26 1.02 3.16 3.20
N LEU A 27 0.75 2.18 2.33
CA LEU A 27 1.57 0.98 2.21
C LEU A 27 3.02 1.30 1.82
N SER A 28 3.24 2.28 0.94
CA SER A 28 4.56 2.78 0.55
C SER A 28 5.30 3.39 1.75
N GLY A 29 4.61 4.24 2.53
CA GLY A 29 5.15 4.83 3.75
C GLY A 29 5.49 3.78 4.81
N PHE A 30 4.63 2.79 4.99
CA PHE A 30 4.83 1.69 5.93
C PHE A 30 6.01 0.79 5.54
N LEU A 31 6.11 0.38 4.27
CA LEU A 31 7.20 -0.46 3.76
C LEU A 31 8.50 0.30 3.55
N LYS A 32 8.48 1.64 3.62
CA LYS A 32 9.59 2.52 3.22
C LYS A 32 10.11 2.21 1.81
N LYS A 33 9.21 1.85 0.91
CA LYS A 33 9.49 1.55 -0.51
C LYS A 33 8.79 2.57 -1.40
N PRO A 34 9.36 2.92 -2.57
CA PRO A 34 8.72 3.89 -3.45
C PRO A 34 7.37 3.37 -3.96
N THR A 35 6.39 4.25 -4.15
CA THR A 35 5.05 3.90 -4.65
C THR A 35 5.09 3.14 -5.99
N SER A 36 6.06 3.45 -6.86
CA SER A 36 6.27 2.70 -8.11
C SER A 36 6.57 1.23 -7.86
N TRP A 37 7.43 0.93 -6.87
CA TRP A 37 7.69 -0.45 -6.47
C TRP A 37 6.43 -1.10 -5.91
N VAL A 38 5.64 -0.36 -5.11
CA VAL A 38 4.37 -0.87 -4.60
C VAL A 38 3.45 -1.22 -5.78
N TYR A 39 3.21 -0.34 -6.75
CA TYR A 39 2.36 -0.61 -7.92
C TYR A 39 2.78 -1.84 -8.76
N GLU A 40 4.09 -2.10 -8.85
CA GLU A 40 4.61 -3.26 -9.56
C GLU A 40 4.47 -4.56 -8.76
N ASN A 41 4.63 -4.48 -7.43
CA ASN A 41 4.78 -5.68 -6.59
C ASN A 41 3.53 -6.02 -5.75
N TYR A 42 2.61 -5.08 -5.53
CA TYR A 42 1.51 -5.27 -4.57
C TYR A 42 0.60 -6.45 -4.91
N ARG A 43 0.38 -6.71 -6.21
CA ARG A 43 -0.56 -7.73 -6.69
C ARG A 43 -0.13 -9.15 -6.35
N GLU A 44 1.17 -9.38 -6.26
CA GLU A 44 1.75 -10.70 -6.00
C GLU A 44 2.16 -10.86 -4.53
N LEU A 45 2.52 -9.76 -3.87
CA LEU A 45 3.06 -9.79 -2.51
C LEU A 45 2.00 -9.62 -1.43
N PHE A 46 0.90 -8.93 -1.71
CA PHE A 46 -0.03 -8.47 -0.68
C PHE A 46 -1.49 -8.69 -1.07
N PRO A 47 -2.35 -9.06 -0.10
CA PRO A 47 -3.79 -9.08 -0.32
C PRO A 47 -4.27 -7.64 -0.56
N TYR A 48 -5.10 -7.47 -1.59
CA TYR A 48 -5.63 -6.18 -2.00
C TYR A 48 -7.11 -6.28 -2.30
N TYR A 49 -7.83 -5.22 -1.95
CA TYR A 49 -9.24 -5.04 -2.21
C TYR A 49 -9.41 -4.00 -3.30
N ARG A 50 -10.07 -4.39 -4.39
CA ARG A 50 -10.39 -3.47 -5.48
C ARG A 50 -11.78 -2.89 -5.28
N MET A 51 -11.83 -1.61 -4.90
CA MET A 51 -13.06 -0.83 -4.79
C MET A 51 -13.18 0.07 -6.02
N GLY A 52 -13.71 -0.48 -7.12
CA GLY A 52 -13.80 0.18 -8.41
C GLY A 52 -12.42 0.46 -9.02
N GLN A 53 -12.04 1.75 -9.08
CA GLN A 53 -10.74 2.20 -9.55
C GLN A 53 -9.70 2.34 -8.43
N ALA A 54 -10.12 2.30 -7.16
CA ALA A 54 -9.21 2.40 -6.03
C ALA A 54 -8.76 1.01 -5.55
N VAL A 55 -7.47 0.91 -5.22
CA VAL A 55 -6.90 -0.26 -4.55
C VAL A 55 -6.74 0.07 -3.07
N ARG A 56 -7.21 -0.83 -2.23
CA ARG A 56 -7.21 -0.72 -0.79
C ARG A 56 -6.53 -1.94 -0.18
N PHE A 57 -5.83 -1.76 0.93
CA PHE A 57 -5.10 -2.79 1.63
C PHE A 57 -5.57 -2.87 3.07
N ASP A 58 -5.76 -4.07 3.59
CA ASP A 58 -6.08 -4.23 4.99
C ASP A 58 -4.78 -4.25 5.83
N PRO A 59 -4.60 -3.35 6.81
CA PRO A 59 -3.37 -3.27 7.59
C PRO A 59 -3.09 -4.53 8.41
N GLU A 60 -4.11 -5.24 8.91
CA GLU A 60 -3.92 -6.47 9.66
C GLU A 60 -3.43 -7.60 8.75
N GLU A 61 -4.01 -7.74 7.57
CA GLU A 61 -3.56 -8.72 6.58
C GLU A 61 -2.13 -8.43 6.10
N ILE A 62 -1.79 -7.17 5.80
CA ILE A 62 -0.44 -6.78 5.42
C ILE A 62 0.57 -7.17 6.50
N ARG A 63 0.26 -6.87 7.77
CA ARG A 63 1.12 -7.25 8.91
C ARG A 63 1.25 -8.76 9.05
N ALA A 64 0.18 -9.51 8.84
CA ALA A 64 0.20 -10.98 8.90
C ALA A 64 1.09 -11.56 7.80
N VAL A 65 0.97 -11.08 6.56
CA VAL A 65 1.79 -11.51 5.42
C VAL A 65 3.25 -11.16 5.64
N LEU A 66 3.56 -9.95 6.09
CA LEU A 66 4.93 -9.56 6.40
C LEU A 66 5.51 -10.44 7.49
N ARG A 67 4.77 -10.70 8.58
CA ARG A 67 5.22 -11.59 9.65
C ARG A 67 5.52 -12.99 9.14
N GLN A 68 4.69 -13.54 8.27
CA GLN A 68 4.95 -14.83 7.64
C GLN A 68 6.20 -14.78 6.76
N ARG A 69 6.36 -13.73 5.95
CA ARG A 69 7.47 -13.60 5.00
C ARG A 69 8.81 -13.40 5.69
N TYR A 70 8.89 -12.54 6.70
CA TYR A 70 10.09 -12.35 7.53
C TYR A 70 10.47 -13.62 8.31
N ARG A 71 9.54 -14.56 8.53
CA ARG A 71 9.84 -15.85 9.17
C ARG A 71 10.64 -16.78 8.26
N PHE A 72 10.49 -16.65 6.94
CA PHE A 72 11.16 -17.51 5.95
C PHE A 72 12.52 -16.99 5.49
N GLU A 73 12.88 -15.74 5.82
CA GLU A 73 14.20 -15.16 5.54
C GLU A 73 15.23 -15.43 6.66
N LYS A 74 15.15 -16.60 7.33
CA LYS A 74 16.09 -17.02 8.37
C LYS A 74 16.76 -18.35 8.07
#